data_AF-A0A9D1VM53-F1
#
_entry.id   AF-A0A9D1VM53-F1
#
_cell.length_a   1.000
_cell.length_b   1.000
_cell.length_c   1.000
_cell.angle_alpha   90.00
_cell.angle_beta   90.00
_cell.angle_gamma   90.00
#
_symmetry.space_group_name_H-M   'P 1'
#
loop_
_entity.id
_entity.type
_entity.pdbx_description
1 polymer ?
#
loop_
_entity_poly.entity_id
_entity_poly.type
_entity_poly.pdbx_seq_one_letter_code
_entity_poly.pdbx_strand_id
1 'polypeptide(L)'
;MSRVKRSEKLNSLFSEDYRVIDFLPYHVAEHGNSIFEEVESYFLQDKQLQEFCDKAIAIILKVICYYPFEVYVEEYPPLKPKRNGWLKEKRCDLLVKILKRVIMKKKGQVDILLGKENSIISITGGVLSIAVYNESESLKDLLDKVVETEGLYYWKYRV
;
A
#
# COMPACT_ATOMS: atom_id res chain seq x y z
N MET A 1 -11.87 -17.38 -9.02
CA MET A 1 -11.59 -18.03 -7.71
C MET A 1 -12.75 -17.78 -6.74
N SER A 2 -13.12 -18.72 -5.87
CA SER A 2 -14.21 -18.49 -4.89
C SER A 2 -13.79 -17.44 -3.85
N ARG A 3 -14.73 -16.84 -3.09
CA ARG A 3 -14.38 -15.84 -2.07
C ARG A 3 -13.47 -16.42 -0.97
N VAL A 4 -13.78 -17.63 -0.52
CA VAL A 4 -13.00 -18.36 0.51
C VAL A 4 -11.56 -18.57 0.03
N LYS A 5 -11.39 -19.12 -1.18
CA LYS A 5 -10.05 -19.34 -1.76
C LYS A 5 -9.23 -18.06 -1.94
N ARG A 6 -9.89 -16.92 -2.19
CA ARG A 6 -9.21 -15.61 -2.30
C ARG A 6 -8.71 -15.10 -0.96
N SER A 7 -9.52 -15.23 0.08
CA SER A 7 -9.13 -14.84 1.45
C SER A 7 -8.02 -15.75 2.00
N GLU A 8 -8.10 -17.06 1.78
CA GLU A 8 -7.01 -17.99 2.13
C GLU A 8 -5.71 -17.63 1.42
N LYS A 9 -5.79 -17.35 0.11
CA LYS A 9 -4.63 -16.95 -0.69
C LYS A 9 -4.02 -15.63 -0.19
N LEU A 10 -4.85 -14.61 0.10
CA LEU A 10 -4.38 -13.35 0.64
C LEU A 10 -3.63 -13.58 1.97
N ASN A 11 -4.26 -14.30 2.91
CA ASN A 11 -3.68 -14.56 4.22
C ASN A 11 -2.37 -15.34 4.16
N SER A 12 -2.24 -16.29 3.22
CA SER A 12 -1.02 -17.10 3.06
C SER A 12 0.20 -16.32 2.53
N LEU A 13 -0.01 -15.12 1.99
CA LEU A 13 1.02 -14.33 1.35
C LEU A 13 1.57 -13.21 2.25
N PHE A 14 0.90 -12.91 3.36
CA PHE A 14 1.50 -12.08 4.39
C PHE A 14 2.69 -12.81 5.02
N SER A 15 3.75 -12.04 5.28
CA SER A 15 5.05 -12.52 5.74
C SER A 15 5.61 -11.51 6.73
N GLU A 16 6.46 -11.98 7.65
CA GLU A 16 7.21 -11.08 8.55
C GLU A 16 8.26 -10.28 7.77
N ASP A 17 8.79 -10.86 6.70
CA ASP A 17 9.75 -10.25 5.80
C ASP A 17 9.03 -9.67 4.59
N TYR A 18 9.22 -8.38 4.33
CA TYR A 18 8.59 -7.69 3.20
C TYR A 18 9.38 -6.45 2.76
N ARG A 19 9.13 -6.01 1.53
CA ARG A 19 9.67 -4.75 1.02
C ARG A 19 8.77 -3.61 1.45
N VAL A 20 9.38 -2.50 1.86
CA VAL A 20 8.69 -1.26 2.19
C VAL A 20 8.98 -0.26 1.10
N ILE A 21 7.95 0.42 0.60
CA ILE A 21 8.07 1.63 -0.21
C ILE A 21 7.74 2.79 0.72
N ASP A 22 8.65 3.74 0.85
CA ASP A 22 8.66 4.73 1.94
C ASP A 22 9.02 6.13 1.43
N PHE A 23 8.64 7.15 2.19
CA PHE A 23 9.07 8.53 1.93
C PHE A 23 10.56 8.74 2.28
N LEU A 24 11.15 7.87 3.10
CA LEU A 24 12.58 7.87 3.43
C LEU A 24 13.34 6.69 2.80
N PRO A 25 14.63 6.89 2.43
CA PRO A 25 15.44 5.85 1.79
C PRO A 25 15.85 4.68 2.68
N TYR A 26 15.79 4.85 4.01
CA TYR A 26 16.20 3.82 4.96
C TYR A 26 15.24 3.79 6.13
N HIS A 27 15.09 2.61 6.74
CA HIS A 27 14.38 2.45 7.99
C HIS A 27 15.06 3.26 9.09
N VAL A 28 14.28 4.11 9.77
CA VAL A 28 14.74 4.81 10.97
C VAL A 28 14.55 3.86 12.15
N ALA A 29 15.66 3.38 12.73
CA ALA A 29 15.61 2.48 13.88
C ALA A 29 14.88 3.11 15.08
N GLU A 30 14.37 2.30 16.00
CA GLU A 30 13.71 2.74 17.25
C GLU A 30 14.59 3.65 18.14
N HIS A 31 15.90 3.69 17.89
CA HIS A 31 16.88 4.59 18.53
C HIS A 31 17.41 5.67 17.58
N GLY A 32 16.65 5.99 16.53
CA GLY A 32 16.95 7.05 15.59
C GLY A 32 16.98 8.43 16.26
N ASN A 33 17.35 9.45 15.48
CA ASN A 33 17.36 10.83 15.94
C ASN A 33 15.94 11.24 16.41
N SER A 34 15.84 11.89 17.56
CA SER A 34 14.57 12.30 18.19
C SER A 34 13.67 13.14 17.27
N ILE A 35 14.24 13.79 16.26
CA ILE A 35 13.50 14.60 15.29
C ILE A 35 12.61 13.77 14.34
N PHE A 36 12.80 12.45 14.24
CA PHE A 36 12.06 11.62 13.29
C PHE A 36 10.54 11.71 13.48
N GLU A 37 10.05 11.59 14.72
CA GLU A 37 8.61 11.65 15.02
C GLU A 37 8.01 13.02 14.63
N GLU A 38 8.78 14.11 14.81
CA GLU A 38 8.37 15.46 14.41
C GLU A 38 8.30 15.59 12.89
N VAL A 39 9.29 15.06 12.17
CA VAL A 39 9.33 15.04 10.70
C VAL A 39 8.19 14.19 10.15
N GLU A 40 7.96 13.00 10.68
CA GLU A 40 6.86 12.13 10.28
C GLU A 40 5.51 12.82 10.52
N SER A 41 5.34 13.45 11.68
CA SER A 41 4.13 14.23 12.01
C SER A 41 3.89 15.38 11.03
N TYR A 42 4.95 16.05 10.56
CA TYR A 42 4.85 17.07 9.52
C TYR A 42 4.39 16.49 8.18
N PHE A 43 4.97 15.37 7.72
CA PHE A 43 4.56 14.74 6.47
C PHE A 43 3.16 14.09 6.53
N LEU A 44 2.67 13.77 7.73
CA LEU A 44 1.30 13.33 7.95
C LEU A 44 0.27 14.48 7.92
N GLN A 45 0.66 15.74 7.79
CA GLN A 45 -0.29 16.85 7.63
C GLN A 45 -0.98 16.80 6.26
N ASP A 46 -2.18 17.37 6.14
CA ASP A 46 -3.07 17.20 4.98
C ASP A 46 -2.41 17.50 3.63
N LYS A 47 -1.54 18.53 3.55
CA LYS A 47 -0.86 18.89 2.30
C LYS A 47 0.17 17.82 1.89
N GLN A 48 1.09 17.49 2.78
CA GLN A 48 2.17 16.52 2.52
C GLN A 48 1.62 15.11 2.36
N LEU A 49 0.58 14.76 3.14
CA LEU A 49 -0.12 13.49 3.00
C LEU A 49 -0.85 13.39 1.66
N GLN A 50 -1.38 14.50 1.13
CA GLN A 50 -1.95 14.53 -0.22
C GLN A 50 -0.88 14.25 -1.28
N GLU A 51 0.33 14.81 -1.14
CA GLU A 51 1.45 14.51 -2.04
C GLU A 51 1.85 13.03 -2.00
N PHE A 52 1.98 12.44 -0.80
CA PHE A 52 2.22 11.00 -0.65
C PHE A 52 1.07 10.17 -1.26
N CYS A 53 -0.18 10.56 -1.02
CA CYS A 53 -1.36 9.91 -1.56
C CYS A 53 -1.35 9.87 -3.10
N ASP A 54 -0.98 10.98 -3.74
CA ASP A 54 -0.95 11.07 -5.20
C ASP A 54 0.16 10.19 -5.80
N LYS A 55 1.34 10.16 -5.15
CA LYS A 55 2.44 9.23 -5.49
C LYS A 55 2.04 7.77 -5.34
N ALA A 56 1.45 7.41 -4.20
CA ALA A 56 0.97 6.05 -3.94
C ALA A 56 -0.05 5.61 -4.99
N ILE A 57 -1.03 6.47 -5.32
CA ILE A 57 -2.02 6.19 -6.36
C ILE A 57 -1.34 6.02 -7.73
N ALA A 58 -0.38 6.88 -8.09
CA ALA A 58 0.35 6.76 -9.34
C ALA A 58 1.09 5.41 -9.47
N ILE A 59 1.77 4.96 -8.41
CA ILE A 59 2.42 3.64 -8.36
C ILE A 59 1.38 2.54 -8.59
N ILE A 60 0.29 2.53 -7.81
CA ILE A 60 -0.74 1.50 -7.91
C ILE A 60 -1.35 1.45 -9.30
N LEU A 61 -1.72 2.59 -9.87
CA LEU A 61 -2.33 2.65 -11.20
C LEU A 61 -1.40 2.11 -12.29
N LYS A 62 -0.09 2.39 -12.20
CA LYS A 62 0.89 1.81 -13.12
C LYS A 62 1.01 0.30 -12.94
N VAL A 63 1.10 -0.20 -11.71
CA VAL A 63 1.20 -1.64 -11.43
C VAL A 63 0.00 -2.41 -12.00
N ILE A 64 -1.23 -1.94 -11.75
CA ILE A 64 -2.43 -2.66 -12.20
C ILE A 64 -2.63 -2.67 -13.72
N CYS A 65 -1.90 -1.84 -14.47
CA CYS A 65 -1.85 -1.91 -15.92
C CYS A 65 -1.10 -3.15 -16.44
N TYR A 66 -0.15 -3.69 -15.66
CA TYR A 66 0.67 -4.83 -16.06
C TYR A 66 0.22 -6.17 -15.46
N TYR A 67 -0.50 -6.13 -14.34
CA TYR A 67 -0.87 -7.33 -13.60
C TYR A 67 -2.39 -7.46 -13.39
N PRO A 68 -2.99 -8.63 -13.65
CA PRO A 68 -4.32 -8.95 -13.17
C PRO A 68 -4.35 -8.87 -11.63
N PHE A 69 -5.33 -8.15 -11.09
CA PHE A 69 -5.37 -7.85 -9.66
C PHE A 69 -6.75 -8.12 -9.06
N GLU A 70 -6.80 -8.37 -7.76
CA GLU A 70 -8.00 -8.32 -6.93
C GLU A 70 -7.77 -7.37 -5.76
N VAL A 71 -8.82 -6.73 -5.27
CA VAL A 71 -8.69 -5.72 -4.20
C VAL A 71 -9.56 -6.12 -3.02
N TYR A 72 -8.93 -6.19 -1.86
CA TYR A 72 -9.58 -6.32 -0.57
C TYR A 72 -9.52 -4.97 0.15
N VAL A 73 -10.62 -4.56 0.77
CA VAL A 73 -10.71 -3.27 1.45
C VAL A 73 -11.24 -3.51 2.86
N GLU A 74 -10.55 -2.92 3.83
CA GLU A 74 -11.00 -2.82 5.21
C GLU A 74 -11.10 -1.34 5.60
N GLU A 75 -12.28 -0.73 5.46
CA GLU A 75 -12.52 0.65 5.93
C GLU A 75 -13.01 0.64 7.39
N TYR A 76 -12.33 1.37 8.28
CA TYR A 76 -12.82 1.64 9.64
C TYR A 76 -13.77 2.85 9.65
N PRO A 77 -15.07 2.68 9.97
CA PRO A 77 -16.01 3.80 10.05
C PRO A 77 -15.79 4.66 11.29
N PRO A 78 -16.36 5.88 11.29
CA PRO A 78 -17.28 6.17 12.39
C PRO A 78 -18.76 6.21 11.98
N LEU A 79 -19.13 6.23 10.69
CA LEU A 79 -20.51 6.57 10.26
C LEU A 79 -21.13 5.76 9.10
N LYS A 80 -20.60 4.59 8.72
CA LYS A 80 -21.22 3.65 7.75
C LYS A 80 -21.05 2.20 8.20
N PRO A 81 -21.90 1.23 7.78
CA PRO A 81 -21.60 -0.17 8.02
C PRO A 81 -20.22 -0.49 7.41
N LYS A 82 -19.33 -1.11 8.21
CA LYS A 82 -17.97 -1.52 7.84
C LYS A 82 -17.96 -2.00 6.39
N ARG A 83 -17.20 -1.33 5.51
CA ARG A 83 -16.89 -1.90 4.20
C ARG A 83 -15.68 -2.79 4.41
N ASN A 84 -15.95 -4.07 4.66
CA ASN A 84 -14.94 -5.12 4.68
C ASN A 84 -15.21 -6.10 3.54
N GLY A 85 -14.20 -6.35 2.71
CA GLY A 85 -14.22 -7.44 1.73
C GLY A 85 -13.76 -7.08 0.32
N TRP A 86 -13.90 -8.08 -0.55
CA TRP A 86 -13.46 -8.03 -1.94
C TRP A 86 -14.28 -7.04 -2.79
N LEU A 87 -13.59 -6.14 -3.49
CA LEU A 87 -14.19 -5.29 -4.51
C LEU A 87 -14.60 -6.12 -5.72
N LYS A 88 -15.88 -6.01 -6.10
CA LYS A 88 -16.41 -6.63 -7.32
C LYS A 88 -16.09 -5.80 -8.56
N GLU A 89 -16.19 -4.49 -8.44
CA GLU A 89 -15.96 -3.52 -9.52
C GLU A 89 -14.56 -2.94 -9.42
N LYS A 90 -13.85 -2.88 -10.55
CA LYS A 90 -12.44 -2.50 -10.63
C LYS A 90 -12.22 -1.25 -11.49
N ARG A 91 -13.20 -0.33 -11.51
CA ARG A 91 -13.04 0.93 -12.24
C ARG A 91 -11.96 1.79 -11.59
N CYS A 92 -11.17 2.45 -12.43
CA CYS A 92 -10.06 3.30 -11.99
C CYS A 92 -10.51 4.40 -11.02
N ASP A 93 -11.60 5.10 -11.33
CA ASP A 93 -12.15 6.17 -10.47
C ASP A 93 -12.57 5.68 -9.08
N LEU A 94 -13.15 4.48 -9.01
CA LEU A 94 -13.49 3.84 -7.73
C LEU A 94 -12.25 3.48 -6.92
N LEU A 95 -11.21 2.92 -7.56
CA LEU A 95 -9.95 2.58 -6.90
C LEU A 95 -9.25 3.81 -6.34
N VAL A 96 -9.11 4.86 -7.15
CA VAL A 96 -8.55 6.16 -6.73
C VAL A 96 -9.31 6.71 -5.53
N LYS A 97 -10.65 6.67 -5.56
CA LYS A 97 -11.49 7.17 -4.46
C LYS A 97 -11.29 6.38 -3.16
N ILE A 98 -11.08 5.07 -3.24
CA ILE A 98 -10.88 4.20 -2.07
C ILE A 98 -9.48 4.43 -1.49
N LEU A 99 -8.44 4.38 -2.32
CA LEU A 99 -7.06 4.64 -1.90
C LEU A 99 -6.93 6.03 -1.24
N LYS A 100 -7.47 7.06 -1.92
CA LYS A 100 -7.48 8.42 -1.37
C LYS A 100 -8.22 8.51 -0.05
N ARG A 101 -9.33 7.77 0.12
CA ARG A 101 -10.04 7.74 1.39
C ARG A 101 -9.20 7.11 2.50
N VAL A 102 -8.60 5.94 2.25
CA VAL A 102 -7.84 5.21 3.27
C VAL A 102 -6.63 6.03 3.73
N ILE A 103 -5.87 6.56 2.78
CA ILE A 103 -4.67 7.37 3.05
C ILE A 103 -5.06 8.69 3.76
N MET A 104 -5.94 9.50 3.16
CA MET A 104 -6.25 10.84 3.68
C MET A 104 -7.08 10.82 4.97
N LYS A 105 -7.85 9.75 5.24
CA LYS A 105 -8.54 9.60 6.53
C LYS A 105 -7.68 8.91 7.59
N LYS A 106 -6.45 8.53 7.23
CA LYS A 106 -5.49 7.85 8.12
C LYS A 106 -6.10 6.61 8.78
N LYS A 107 -6.97 5.91 8.05
CA LYS A 107 -7.79 4.81 8.58
C LYS A 107 -8.10 3.78 7.51
N GLY A 108 -7.99 2.53 7.90
CA GLY A 108 -8.34 1.38 7.08
C GLY A 108 -7.14 0.85 6.31
N GLN A 109 -7.41 -0.13 5.46
CA GLN A 109 -6.40 -0.82 4.67
C GLN A 109 -6.97 -1.18 3.29
N VAL A 110 -6.10 -1.15 2.28
CA VAL A 110 -6.36 -1.68 0.94
C VAL A 110 -5.27 -2.67 0.60
N ASP A 111 -5.65 -3.91 0.35
CA ASP A 111 -4.73 -4.95 -0.12
C ASP A 111 -5.01 -5.27 -1.58
N ILE A 112 -3.97 -5.19 -2.39
CA ILE A 112 -4.02 -5.46 -3.82
C ILE A 112 -3.29 -6.78 -4.06
N LEU A 113 -4.07 -7.82 -4.33
CA LEU A 113 -3.57 -9.16 -4.61
C LEU A 113 -3.25 -9.29 -6.11
N LEU A 114 -1.98 -9.49 -6.44
CA LEU A 114 -1.51 -9.79 -7.79
C LEU A 114 -1.48 -11.32 -7.95
N GLY A 115 -2.64 -11.91 -8.24
CA GLY A 115 -2.86 -13.35 -8.07
C GLY A 115 -1.92 -14.26 -8.88
N LYS A 116 -1.45 -13.82 -10.05
CA LYS A 116 -0.47 -14.56 -10.86
C LYS A 116 0.93 -14.51 -10.26
N GLU A 117 1.31 -13.36 -9.71
CA GLU A 117 2.63 -13.12 -9.13
C GLU A 117 2.75 -13.64 -7.70
N ASN A 118 1.61 -14.01 -7.09
CA ASN A 118 1.53 -14.35 -5.68
C ASN A 118 2.02 -13.22 -4.77
N SER A 119 1.88 -11.96 -5.17
CA SER A 119 2.34 -10.80 -4.40
C SER A 119 1.17 -9.98 -3.88
N ILE A 120 1.39 -9.24 -2.78
CA ILE A 120 0.43 -8.29 -2.22
C ILE A 120 1.09 -6.91 -2.14
N ILE A 121 0.36 -5.88 -2.56
CA ILE A 121 0.67 -4.50 -2.22
C ILE A 121 -0.37 -4.02 -1.21
N SER A 122 0.06 -3.70 0.01
CA SER A 122 -0.79 -3.29 1.12
C SER A 122 -0.58 -1.82 1.45
N ILE A 123 -1.69 -1.06 1.45
CA ILE A 123 -1.73 0.36 1.76
C ILE A 123 -2.55 0.53 3.04
N THR A 124 -1.90 1.00 4.10
CA THR A 124 -2.54 1.25 5.39
C THR A 124 -2.67 2.75 5.63
N GLY A 125 -3.84 3.18 6.09
CA GLY A 125 -4.05 4.57 6.45
C GLY A 125 -3.31 4.93 7.74
N GLY A 126 -2.66 6.09 7.76
CA GLY A 126 -2.00 6.64 8.96
C GLY A 126 -0.50 6.41 9.01
N VAL A 127 0.07 5.77 7.98
CA VAL A 127 1.51 5.60 7.78
C VAL A 127 1.93 6.22 6.45
N LEU A 128 3.21 6.55 6.30
CA LEU A 128 3.83 7.11 5.09
C LEU A 128 4.60 6.05 4.30
N SER A 129 4.10 4.82 4.31
CA SER A 129 4.72 3.70 3.63
C SER A 129 3.69 2.73 3.03
N ILE A 130 4.15 1.91 2.11
CA ILE A 130 3.39 0.84 1.44
C ILE A 130 4.18 -0.44 1.64
N ALA A 131 3.51 -1.50 2.08
CA ALA A 131 4.14 -2.81 2.23
C ALA A 131 3.93 -3.66 0.97
N VAL A 132 4.98 -4.34 0.51
CA VAL A 132 4.96 -5.27 -0.62
C VAL A 132 5.40 -6.65 -0.13
N TYR A 133 4.44 -7.57 -0.04
CA TYR A 133 4.65 -8.93 0.44
C TYR A 133 4.84 -9.91 -0.72
N ASN A 134 5.72 -10.89 -0.51
CA ASN A 134 6.06 -11.94 -1.46
C ASN A 134 6.27 -11.38 -2.88
N GLU A 135 7.13 -10.36 -2.98
CA GLU A 135 7.45 -9.67 -4.23
C GLU A 135 8.06 -10.65 -5.25
N SER A 136 7.42 -10.80 -6.41
CA SER A 136 8.02 -11.55 -7.52
C SER A 136 9.12 -10.73 -8.21
N GLU A 137 10.06 -11.39 -8.89
CA GLU A 137 11.11 -10.69 -9.65
C GLU A 137 10.54 -9.71 -10.68
N SER A 138 9.45 -10.10 -11.36
CA SER A 138 8.80 -9.23 -12.34
C SER A 138 8.22 -7.97 -11.69
N LEU A 139 7.58 -8.12 -10.51
CA LEU A 139 7.02 -7.00 -9.77
C LEU A 139 8.13 -6.09 -9.26
N LYS A 140 9.21 -6.67 -8.75
CA LYS A 140 10.41 -5.95 -8.30
C LYS A 140 10.96 -5.06 -9.42
N ASP A 141 11.17 -5.62 -10.61
CA ASP A 141 11.72 -4.89 -11.76
C ASP A 141 10.84 -3.72 -12.21
N LEU A 142 9.52 -3.86 -12.06
CA LEU A 142 8.59 -2.76 -12.31
C LEU A 142 8.68 -1.70 -11.21
N LEU A 143 8.62 -2.12 -9.94
CA LEU A 143 8.62 -1.22 -8.79
C LEU A 143 9.92 -0.42 -8.71
N ASP A 144 11.08 -1.02 -9.00
CA ASP A 144 12.37 -0.33 -9.03
C ASP A 144 12.36 0.89 -9.97
N LYS A 145 11.66 0.80 -11.11
CA LYS A 145 11.55 1.91 -12.07
C LYS A 145 10.54 2.96 -11.61
N VAL A 146 9.41 2.51 -11.07
CA VAL A 146 8.26 3.38 -10.80
C VAL A 146 8.42 4.12 -9.48
N VAL A 147 8.93 3.47 -8.44
CA VAL A 147 9.04 4.02 -7.08
C VAL A 147 9.96 5.24 -7.04
N GLU A 148 11.17 5.12 -7.60
CA GLU A 148 12.14 6.23 -7.64
C GLU A 148 11.62 7.42 -8.47
N THR A 149 10.92 7.14 -9.57
CA THR A 149 10.34 8.18 -10.43
C THR A 149 9.27 8.99 -9.71
N GLU A 150 8.55 8.40 -8.76
CA GLU A 150 7.57 9.09 -7.91
C GLU A 150 8.24 9.78 -6.69
N GLY A 151 9.56 9.72 -6.57
CA GLY A 151 10.31 10.29 -5.45
C GLY A 151 9.94 9.62 -4.12
N LEU A 152 9.76 8.30 -4.15
CA LEU A 152 9.72 7.41 -2.99
C LEU A 152 10.92 6.47 -3.06
N TYR A 153 11.16 5.76 -1.99
CA TYR A 153 12.30 4.86 -1.84
C TYR A 153 11.84 3.51 -1.34
N TYR A 154 12.78 2.57 -1.23
CA TYR A 154 12.47 1.28 -0.67
C TYR A 154 13.60 0.71 0.16
N TRP A 155 13.22 -0.12 1.11
CA TRP A 155 14.12 -0.89 1.96
C TRP A 155 13.41 -2.19 2.37
N LYS A 156 14.13 -3.13 2.99
CA LYS A 156 13.57 -4.41 3.43
C LYS A 156 13.32 -4.39 4.93
N TYR A 157 12.13 -4.77 5.36
CA TYR A 157 11.80 -4.95 6.77
C TYR A 157 12.02 -6.42 7.14
N ARG A 158 12.89 -6.65 8.14
CA ARG A 158 13.33 -7.97 8.66
C ARG A 158 13.84 -8.90 7.54
N VAL A 159 15.16 -9.05 7.45
CA VAL A 159 15.87 -9.98 6.55
C VAL A 159 16.80 -10.82 7.39
#